data_AF-A0A7W0U6G4-F1
#
_entry.id   AF-A0A7W0U6G4-F1
#
_cell.length_a   1.000
_cell.length_b   1.000
_cell.length_c   1.000
_cell.angle_alpha   90.00
_cell.angle_beta   90.00
_cell.angle_gamma   90.00
#
_symmetry.space_group_name_H-M   'P 1'
#
loop_
_entity.id
_entity.type
_entity.pdbx_description
1 polymer ?
#
loop_
_entity_poly.entity_id
_entity_poly.type
_entity_poly.pdbx_seq_one_letter_code
_entity_poly.pdbx_strand_id
1 'polypeptide(L)'
;MTQQIRRLEGERMTRSWHLDPPDEYARNHHILSWWKPEYDAILSELILEYGHGWHQCITRELEDRLPAAGIAAWRAKDPLCEQYAYYNVLTNFAVARARTTGLEDTLPDERVVECAVCGESFLTTSLKAGVWRDFGTDFCGVCLARAFWLDGDPVATRESILEHIGGLYAAWQRVPPQSVGSREVFGSSFEQRRELVKILVDRPATDRVREVFGSWFEALVAASVLDGAAQGMARGTRCLANDGHVCLSIGEKTIDDLMYAAGIAHTKEPPYPEGRMRADFKIGSALVEYFGLAGDPDYDAKIELKRALAAQHGVALIEVYPANLADTTELVARLSAAVGSSPAA
;
A
#
# COMPACT_ATOMS: atom_id res chain seq x y z
N MET A 1 17.93 24.53 -4.02
CA MET A 1 18.10 23.13 -4.47
C MET A 1 17.53 23.01 -5.87
N THR A 2 18.28 22.58 -6.88
CA THR A 2 19.15 23.48 -7.67
C THR A 2 18.75 23.28 -9.13
N GLN A 3 18.79 24.31 -9.98
CA GLN A 3 18.50 24.22 -11.43
C GLN A 3 19.25 23.07 -12.14
N GLN A 4 20.32 22.57 -11.54
CA GLN A 4 21.09 21.41 -11.97
C GLN A 4 20.35 20.08 -11.82
N ILE A 5 19.49 19.88 -10.81
CA ILE A 5 18.61 18.71 -10.72
C ILE A 5 17.52 18.80 -11.78
N ARG A 6 16.88 19.97 -11.95
CA ARG A 6 15.89 20.18 -13.03
C ARG A 6 16.49 19.97 -14.42
N ARG A 7 17.76 20.35 -14.62
CA ARG A 7 18.50 20.13 -15.87
C ARG A 7 18.87 18.66 -16.07
N LEU A 8 19.37 17.97 -15.05
CA LEU A 8 19.67 16.55 -15.11
C LEU A 8 18.40 15.69 -15.26
N GLU A 9 17.27 16.13 -14.70
CA GLU A 9 15.96 15.51 -14.90
C GLU A 9 15.42 15.80 -16.30
N GLY A 10 15.56 17.02 -16.83
CA GLY A 10 15.22 17.34 -18.23
C GLY A 10 16.07 16.57 -19.26
N GLU A 11 17.37 16.41 -18.99
CA GLU A 11 18.31 15.60 -19.81
C GLU A 11 18.08 14.08 -19.63
N ARG A 12 17.52 13.64 -18.49
CA ARG A 12 17.17 12.22 -18.22
C ARG A 12 15.75 11.87 -18.69
N MET A 13 14.84 12.84 -18.78
CA MET A 13 13.50 12.72 -19.37
C MET A 13 13.51 12.80 -20.90
N THR A 14 14.55 13.36 -21.52
CA THR A 14 14.75 13.32 -22.98
C THR A 14 15.33 11.98 -23.47
N ARG A 15 15.88 11.15 -22.59
CA ARG A 15 16.06 9.72 -22.87
C ARG A 15 14.71 9.05 -22.70
N SER A 16 13.92 9.16 -23.76
CA SER A 16 12.80 8.28 -24.06
C SER A 16 13.03 6.91 -23.42
N TRP A 17 12.18 6.56 -22.46
CA TRP A 17 12.11 5.20 -21.93
C TRP A 17 11.50 4.24 -22.96
N HIS A 18 11.23 4.69 -24.20
CA HIS A 18 10.69 3.84 -25.25
C HIS A 18 11.76 2.83 -25.65
N LEU A 19 11.48 1.58 -25.33
CA LEU A 19 12.08 0.47 -26.04
C LEU A 19 11.67 0.63 -27.51
N ASP A 20 12.66 0.80 -28.39
CA ASP A 20 12.47 0.90 -29.83
C ASP A 20 13.14 -0.29 -30.53
N PRO A 21 12.63 -1.52 -30.32
CA PRO A 21 13.18 -2.69 -31.00
C PRO A 21 12.96 -2.58 -32.51
N PRO A 22 13.83 -3.16 -33.36
CA PRO A 22 13.57 -3.26 -34.79
C PRO A 22 12.25 -3.98 -35.12
N ASP A 23 11.52 -3.52 -36.15
CA ASP A 23 10.26 -4.14 -36.61
C ASP A 23 10.39 -5.62 -36.97
N GLU A 24 11.58 -6.06 -37.40
CA GLU A 24 11.87 -7.47 -37.69
C GLU A 24 11.67 -8.38 -36.48
N TYR A 25 11.74 -7.86 -35.26
CA TYR A 25 11.50 -8.64 -34.05
C TYR A 25 10.05 -9.12 -33.95
N ALA A 26 9.09 -8.42 -34.56
CA ALA A 26 7.70 -8.88 -34.66
C ALA A 26 7.55 -10.18 -35.47
N ARG A 27 8.60 -10.55 -36.24
CA ARG A 27 8.65 -11.74 -37.10
C ARG A 27 9.38 -12.92 -36.46
N ASN A 28 9.62 -12.89 -35.13
CA ASN A 28 10.21 -14.03 -34.43
C ASN A 28 9.32 -15.28 -34.61
N HIS A 29 9.76 -16.18 -35.50
CA HIS A 29 9.01 -17.37 -35.87
C HIS A 29 8.85 -18.37 -34.71
N HIS A 30 9.77 -18.38 -33.74
CA HIS A 30 9.63 -19.22 -32.56
C HIS A 30 8.48 -18.74 -31.67
N ILE A 31 8.34 -17.42 -31.49
CA ILE A 31 7.19 -16.86 -30.76
C ILE A 31 5.90 -17.05 -31.56
N LEU A 32 5.91 -16.70 -32.85
CA LEU A 32 4.74 -16.83 -33.73
C LEU A 32 4.23 -18.27 -33.88
N SER A 33 5.07 -19.28 -33.63
CA SER A 33 4.66 -20.69 -33.70
C SER A 33 3.60 -21.09 -32.67
N TRP A 34 3.47 -20.33 -31.57
CA TRP A 34 2.48 -20.56 -30.51
C TRP A 34 1.68 -19.30 -30.16
N TRP A 35 2.07 -18.13 -30.67
CA TRP A 35 1.32 -16.89 -30.51
C TRP A 35 -0.02 -16.97 -31.24
N LYS A 36 -1.09 -16.63 -30.54
CA LYS A 36 -2.45 -16.67 -31.10
C LYS A 36 -3.02 -15.26 -31.25
N PRO A 37 -3.98 -15.03 -32.17
CA PRO A 37 -4.61 -13.73 -32.35
C PRO A 37 -5.21 -13.16 -31.06
N GLU A 38 -5.76 -13.99 -30.16
CA GLU A 38 -6.28 -13.53 -28.87
C GLU A 38 -5.21 -12.92 -27.94
N TYR A 39 -3.93 -13.20 -28.17
CA TYR A 39 -2.84 -12.59 -27.38
C TYR A 39 -2.55 -11.15 -27.82
N ASP A 40 -2.96 -10.77 -29.03
CA ASP A 40 -2.91 -9.36 -29.46
C ASP A 40 -3.92 -8.53 -28.69
N ALA A 41 -5.08 -9.11 -28.33
CA ALA A 41 -6.05 -8.43 -27.47
C ALA A 41 -5.46 -8.11 -26.08
N ILE A 42 -4.64 -9.01 -25.53
CA ILE A 42 -3.92 -8.75 -24.28
C ILE A 42 -2.97 -7.54 -24.45
N LEU A 43 -2.25 -7.45 -25.56
CA LEU A 43 -1.40 -6.28 -25.84
C LEU A 43 -2.22 -4.99 -25.88
N SER A 44 -3.36 -4.99 -26.58
CA SER A 44 -4.27 -3.84 -26.63
C SER A 44 -4.79 -3.44 -25.25
N GLU A 45 -5.20 -4.41 -24.42
CA GLU A 45 -5.63 -4.14 -23.04
C GLU A 45 -4.51 -3.48 -22.23
N LEU A 46 -3.28 -4.00 -22.31
CA LEU A 46 -2.13 -3.46 -21.58
C LEU A 46 -1.75 -2.06 -22.05
N ILE A 47 -1.83 -1.80 -23.35
CA ILE A 47 -1.60 -0.47 -23.94
C ILE A 47 -2.58 0.55 -23.35
N LEU A 48 -3.86 0.20 -23.26
CA LEU A 48 -4.88 1.07 -22.70
C LEU A 48 -4.75 1.24 -21.18
N GLU A 49 -4.43 0.15 -20.46
CA GLU A 49 -4.32 0.13 -19.00
C GLU A 49 -3.09 0.90 -18.49
N TYR A 50 -1.95 0.78 -19.17
CA TYR A 50 -0.67 1.32 -18.71
C TYR A 50 -0.15 2.50 -19.54
N GLY A 51 -0.87 2.90 -20.58
CA GLY A 51 -0.52 4.01 -21.45
C GLY A 51 0.87 3.84 -22.08
N HIS A 52 1.59 4.94 -22.24
CA HIS A 52 2.93 4.93 -22.85
C HIS A 52 4.00 4.14 -22.06
N GLY A 53 3.71 3.73 -20.82
CA GLY A 53 4.61 2.92 -20.00
C GLY A 53 4.40 1.41 -20.15
N TRP A 54 3.41 0.94 -20.93
CA TRP A 54 2.97 -0.46 -21.00
C TRP A 54 4.08 -1.49 -21.21
N HIS A 55 5.10 -1.14 -22.00
CA HIS A 55 6.26 -1.99 -22.27
C HIS A 55 7.12 -2.28 -21.02
N GLN A 56 7.00 -1.49 -19.96
CA GLN A 56 7.74 -1.69 -18.71
C GLN A 56 7.15 -2.83 -17.86
N CYS A 57 5.87 -3.18 -18.04
CA CYS A 57 5.21 -4.25 -17.31
C CYS A 57 4.88 -5.47 -18.18
N ILE A 58 4.99 -5.34 -19.50
CA ILE A 58 4.44 -6.33 -20.43
C ILE A 58 4.85 -7.78 -20.17
N THR A 59 6.12 -8.08 -19.91
CA THR A 59 6.51 -9.47 -19.73
C THR A 59 5.80 -10.11 -18.55
N ARG A 60 5.75 -9.41 -17.41
CA ARG A 60 5.04 -9.91 -16.22
C ARG A 60 3.56 -10.13 -16.53
N GLU A 61 2.93 -9.15 -17.17
CA GLU A 61 1.50 -9.22 -17.49
C GLU A 61 1.19 -10.33 -18.52
N LEU A 62 2.09 -10.56 -19.49
CA LEU A 62 1.97 -11.69 -20.41
C LEU A 62 2.20 -13.03 -19.70
N GLU A 63 3.15 -13.13 -18.79
CA GLU A 63 3.37 -14.36 -17.99
C GLU A 63 2.14 -14.71 -17.13
N ASP A 64 1.46 -13.70 -16.59
CA ASP A 64 0.27 -13.88 -15.77
C ASP A 64 -0.97 -14.29 -16.60
N ARG A 65 -1.06 -13.85 -17.87
CA ARG A 65 -2.24 -14.02 -18.73
C ARG A 65 -2.09 -15.13 -19.78
N LEU A 66 -0.87 -15.51 -20.15
CA LEU A 66 -0.59 -16.53 -21.16
C LEU A 66 -0.37 -17.92 -20.53
N PRO A 67 -0.62 -19.02 -21.29
CA PRO A 67 -0.33 -20.37 -20.79
C PRO A 67 1.17 -20.56 -20.50
N ALA A 68 1.50 -20.83 -19.24
CA ALA A 68 2.89 -21.05 -18.79
C ALA A 68 3.64 -22.13 -19.61
N ALA A 69 2.93 -23.17 -20.05
CA ALA A 69 3.49 -24.23 -20.89
C ALA A 69 3.97 -23.70 -22.26
N GLY A 70 3.28 -22.72 -22.85
CA GLY A 70 3.67 -22.09 -24.12
C GLY A 70 4.96 -21.30 -23.98
N ILE A 71 5.04 -20.45 -22.96
CA ILE A 71 6.23 -19.64 -22.65
C ILE A 71 7.44 -20.55 -22.36
N ALA A 72 7.26 -21.57 -21.52
CA ALA A 72 8.32 -22.51 -21.17
C ALA A 72 8.83 -23.30 -22.40
N ALA A 73 7.93 -23.79 -23.24
CA ALA A 73 8.28 -24.54 -24.44
C ALA A 73 9.01 -23.67 -25.48
N TRP A 74 8.61 -22.40 -25.62
CA TRP A 74 9.29 -21.44 -26.49
C TRP A 74 10.68 -21.09 -25.98
N ARG A 75 10.80 -20.75 -24.69
CA ARG A 75 12.09 -20.43 -24.06
C ARG A 75 13.13 -21.52 -24.24
N ALA A 76 12.71 -22.78 -24.25
CA ALA A 76 13.59 -23.93 -24.46
C ALA A 76 14.02 -24.15 -25.93
N LYS A 77 13.38 -23.48 -26.90
CA LYS A 77 13.58 -23.71 -28.34
C LYS A 77 14.16 -22.51 -29.09
N ASP A 78 13.92 -21.30 -28.63
CA ASP A 78 14.36 -20.08 -29.30
C ASP A 78 15.85 -19.82 -29.03
N PRO A 79 16.74 -19.86 -30.05
CA PRO A 79 18.17 -19.61 -29.87
C PRO A 79 18.48 -18.22 -29.30
N LEU A 80 17.58 -17.24 -29.47
CA LEU A 80 17.75 -15.92 -28.86
C LEU A 80 17.67 -15.98 -27.33
N CYS A 81 16.95 -16.97 -26.77
CA CYS A 81 16.89 -17.17 -25.32
C CYS A 81 18.18 -17.79 -24.74
N GLU A 82 19.08 -18.31 -25.59
CA GLU A 82 20.42 -18.74 -25.17
C GLU A 82 21.38 -17.55 -25.04
N GLN A 83 21.17 -16.51 -25.86
CA GLN A 83 22.03 -15.33 -25.94
C GLN A 83 21.53 -14.17 -25.06
N TYR A 84 20.22 -14.06 -24.92
CA TYR A 84 19.55 -12.98 -24.21
C TYR A 84 18.59 -13.52 -23.16
N ALA A 85 18.35 -12.73 -22.11
CA ALA A 85 17.31 -13.05 -21.16
C ALA A 85 15.95 -13.11 -21.88
N TYR A 86 15.21 -14.21 -21.72
CA TYR A 86 13.97 -14.46 -22.46
C TYR A 86 12.93 -13.33 -22.31
N TYR A 87 12.86 -12.69 -21.13
CA TYR A 87 11.95 -11.56 -20.91
C TYR A 87 12.26 -10.35 -21.79
N ASN A 88 13.53 -10.12 -22.14
CA ASN A 88 13.91 -9.08 -23.09
C ASN A 88 13.45 -9.48 -24.50
N VAL A 89 13.63 -10.75 -24.89
CA VAL A 89 13.19 -11.25 -26.20
C VAL A 89 11.67 -11.11 -26.34
N LEU A 90 10.90 -11.47 -25.30
CA LEU A 90 9.44 -11.37 -25.29
C LEU A 90 8.96 -9.92 -25.29
N THR A 91 9.55 -9.05 -24.46
CA THR A 91 9.24 -7.61 -24.43
C THR A 91 9.48 -6.97 -25.81
N ASN A 92 10.65 -7.23 -26.39
CA ASN A 92 11.04 -6.71 -27.69
C ASN A 92 10.12 -7.18 -28.82
N PHE A 93 9.76 -8.47 -28.82
CA PHE A 93 8.77 -9.01 -29.75
C PHE A 93 7.42 -8.30 -29.60
N ALA A 94 6.93 -8.15 -28.37
CA ALA A 94 5.61 -7.61 -28.13
C ALA A 94 5.50 -6.12 -28.50
N VAL A 95 6.54 -5.32 -28.21
CA VAL A 95 6.62 -3.91 -28.65
C VAL A 95 6.66 -3.81 -30.17
N ALA A 96 7.55 -4.55 -30.84
CA ALA A 96 7.62 -4.55 -32.30
C ALA A 96 6.30 -5.03 -32.93
N ARG A 97 5.65 -6.05 -32.33
CA ARG A 97 4.37 -6.56 -32.79
C ARG A 97 3.27 -5.52 -32.65
N ALA A 98 3.09 -4.92 -31.47
CA ALA A 98 2.08 -3.91 -31.24
C ALA A 98 2.18 -2.74 -32.23
N ARG A 99 3.39 -2.28 -32.51
CA ARG A 99 3.64 -1.25 -33.53
C ARG A 99 3.30 -1.71 -34.95
N THR A 100 3.86 -2.85 -35.38
CA THR A 100 3.70 -3.34 -36.77
C THR A 100 2.27 -3.80 -37.10
N THR A 101 1.46 -4.10 -36.09
CA THR A 101 0.04 -4.46 -36.26
C THR A 101 -0.92 -3.30 -35.93
N GLY A 102 -0.41 -2.10 -35.65
CA GLY A 102 -1.24 -0.90 -35.38
C GLY A 102 -1.99 -0.94 -34.05
N LEU A 103 -1.59 -1.77 -33.08
CA LEU A 103 -2.22 -1.77 -31.74
C LEU A 103 -1.87 -0.50 -30.98
N GLU A 104 -0.68 0.05 -31.21
CA GLU A 104 -0.23 1.32 -30.62
C GLU A 104 -1.04 2.52 -31.13
N ASP A 105 -1.80 2.41 -32.23
CA ASP A 105 -2.68 3.48 -32.72
C ASP A 105 -3.80 3.81 -31.72
N THR A 106 -4.02 2.93 -30.73
CA THR A 106 -4.97 3.13 -29.63
C THR A 106 -4.36 3.81 -28.41
N LEU A 107 -3.04 4.07 -28.41
CA LEU A 107 -2.40 4.82 -27.34
C LEU A 107 -3.01 6.21 -27.24
N PRO A 108 -3.25 6.71 -26.02
CA PRO A 108 -3.59 8.11 -25.83
C PRO A 108 -2.52 9.02 -26.45
N ASP A 109 -2.93 10.13 -27.04
CA ASP A 109 -1.99 11.12 -27.55
C ASP A 109 -1.06 11.61 -26.44
N GLU A 110 0.21 11.81 -26.80
CA GLU A 110 1.16 12.52 -25.95
C GLU A 110 0.64 13.94 -25.71
N ARG A 111 0.51 14.29 -24.43
CA ARG A 111 0.01 15.60 -24.03
C ARG A 111 0.88 16.19 -22.93
N VAL A 112 1.00 17.51 -22.96
CA VAL A 112 1.51 18.28 -21.84
C VAL A 112 0.35 18.52 -20.89
N VAL A 113 0.48 18.07 -19.64
CA VAL A 113 -0.51 18.22 -18.57
C VAL A 113 0.12 18.91 -17.36
N GLU A 114 -0.69 19.53 -16.51
CA GLU A 114 -0.22 20.18 -15.27
C GLU A 114 -0.37 19.25 -14.07
N CYS A 115 0.66 19.20 -13.22
CA CYS A 115 0.61 18.41 -11.99
C CYS A 115 -0.34 19.03 -10.97
N ALA A 116 -1.30 18.25 -10.47
CA ALA A 116 -2.27 18.70 -9.47
C ALA A 116 -1.65 19.08 -8.11
N VAL A 117 -0.37 18.75 -7.86
CA VAL A 117 0.33 19.04 -6.60
C VAL A 117 1.28 20.25 -6.74
N CYS A 118 2.17 20.24 -7.75
CA CYS A 118 3.18 21.30 -7.90
C CYS A 118 2.85 22.34 -8.98
N GLY A 119 1.82 22.11 -9.79
CA GLY A 119 1.45 22.99 -10.92
C GLY A 119 2.40 22.97 -12.11
N GLU A 120 3.55 22.30 -12.01
CA GLU A 120 4.51 22.20 -13.12
C GLU A 120 3.95 21.30 -14.23
N SER A 121 4.20 21.70 -15.48
CA SER A 121 3.80 20.92 -16.64
C SER A 121 4.72 19.72 -16.87
N PHE A 122 4.16 18.60 -17.33
CA PHE A 122 4.91 17.39 -17.68
C PHE A 122 4.26 16.65 -18.85
N LEU A 123 5.06 15.84 -19.56
CA LEU A 123 4.57 15.00 -20.64
C LEU A 123 3.96 13.72 -20.07
N THR A 124 2.80 13.32 -20.58
CA THR A 124 2.12 12.06 -20.22
C THR A 124 3.04 10.85 -20.43
N THR A 125 3.89 10.87 -21.45
CA THR A 125 4.92 9.84 -21.76
C THR A 125 6.04 9.73 -20.73
N SER A 126 6.21 10.72 -19.84
CA SER A 126 7.25 10.69 -18.81
C SER A 126 6.91 9.82 -17.60
N LEU A 127 5.65 9.35 -17.49
CA LEU A 127 5.21 8.49 -16.39
C LEU A 127 5.56 7.02 -16.63
N LYS A 128 5.88 6.31 -15.54
CA LYS A 128 6.09 4.86 -15.56
C LYS A 128 4.75 4.12 -15.61
N ALA A 129 4.73 2.88 -16.12
CA ALA A 129 3.51 2.07 -16.25
C ALA A 129 2.68 2.02 -14.96
N GLY A 130 3.30 1.65 -13.83
CA GLY A 130 2.59 1.54 -12.56
C GLY A 130 2.00 2.87 -12.09
N VAL A 131 2.69 3.98 -12.38
CA VAL A 131 2.19 5.33 -12.08
C VAL A 131 0.99 5.65 -12.95
N TRP A 132 1.04 5.37 -14.24
CA TRP A 132 -0.08 5.62 -15.14
C TRP A 132 -1.33 4.87 -14.70
N ARG A 133 -1.20 3.56 -14.45
CA ARG A 133 -2.32 2.72 -14.03
C ARG A 133 -2.91 3.19 -12.70
N ASP A 134 -2.05 3.48 -11.71
CA ASP A 134 -2.50 3.77 -10.36
C ASP A 134 -2.96 5.25 -10.23
N PHE A 135 -2.21 6.19 -10.79
CA PHE A 135 -2.40 7.63 -10.56
C PHE A 135 -2.88 8.40 -11.80
N GLY A 136 -3.04 7.73 -12.94
CA GLY A 136 -3.38 8.38 -14.19
C GLY A 136 -2.31 9.41 -14.60
N THR A 137 -2.77 10.54 -15.11
CA THR A 137 -1.93 11.66 -15.56
C THR A 137 -2.08 12.90 -14.67
N ASP A 138 -2.55 12.71 -13.43
CA ASP A 138 -2.88 13.82 -12.53
C ASP A 138 -1.65 14.38 -11.80
N PHE A 139 -0.60 13.56 -11.65
CA PHE A 139 0.58 13.89 -10.87
C PHE A 139 1.84 13.63 -11.67
N CYS A 140 2.81 14.55 -11.60
CA CYS A 140 4.09 14.36 -12.26
C CYS A 140 4.93 13.27 -11.57
N GLY A 141 5.80 12.62 -12.32
CA GLY A 141 6.69 11.58 -11.79
C GLY A 141 7.60 12.06 -10.66
N VAL A 142 7.95 13.35 -10.62
CA VAL A 142 8.77 13.94 -9.55
C VAL A 142 8.01 13.99 -8.22
N CYS A 143 6.76 14.47 -8.21
CA CYS A 143 5.96 14.53 -6.99
C CYS A 143 5.69 13.13 -6.44
N LEU A 144 5.36 12.18 -7.32
CA LEU A 144 5.13 10.80 -6.91
C LEU A 144 6.41 10.12 -6.39
N ALA A 145 7.56 10.39 -7.01
CA ALA A 145 8.85 9.90 -6.52
C ALA A 145 9.18 10.44 -5.14
N ARG A 146 8.98 11.74 -4.90
CA ARG A 146 9.18 12.33 -3.58
C ARG A 146 8.22 11.75 -2.53
N ALA A 147 6.96 11.54 -2.91
CA ALA A 147 5.95 10.97 -2.03
C ALA A 147 6.24 9.52 -1.62
N PHE A 148 6.66 8.67 -2.57
CA PHE A 148 6.65 7.21 -2.36
C PHE A 148 8.00 6.49 -2.52
N TRP A 149 8.97 7.04 -3.25
CA TRP A 149 10.18 6.29 -3.66
C TRP A 149 11.50 6.91 -3.25
N LEU A 150 11.54 8.22 -2.98
CA LEU A 150 12.72 8.90 -2.46
C LEU A 150 12.68 8.97 -0.95
N ASP A 151 13.85 9.10 -0.33
CA ASP A 151 13.97 9.30 1.11
C ASP A 151 13.26 10.58 1.55
N GLY A 152 12.67 10.54 2.75
CA GLY A 152 12.05 11.70 3.36
C GLY A 152 13.10 12.74 3.80
N ASP A 153 12.63 13.90 4.27
CA ASP A 153 13.49 14.97 4.75
C ASP A 153 14.27 14.53 6.01
N PRO A 154 15.61 14.40 5.94
CA PRO A 154 16.43 13.98 7.07
C PRO A 154 16.65 15.09 8.10
N VAL A 155 16.31 16.34 7.78
CA VAL A 155 16.50 17.51 8.65
C VAL A 155 15.18 18.14 9.09
N ALA A 156 14.06 17.43 8.91
CA ALA A 156 12.74 17.85 9.36
C ALA A 156 12.76 18.31 10.83
N THR A 157 12.12 19.43 11.12
CA THR A 157 12.02 19.96 12.48
C THR A 157 10.95 19.21 13.27
N ARG A 158 10.94 19.37 14.59
CA ARG A 158 9.89 18.81 15.43
C ARG A 158 8.51 19.26 14.94
N GLU A 159 8.37 20.55 14.66
CA GLU A 159 7.12 21.18 14.22
C GLU A 159 6.67 20.65 12.85
N SER A 160 7.59 20.53 11.88
CA SER A 160 7.22 20.03 10.54
C SER A 160 6.81 18.56 10.56
N ILE A 161 7.39 17.74 11.44
CA ILE A 161 6.95 16.37 11.66
C ILE A 161 5.50 16.36 12.21
N LEU A 162 5.20 17.17 13.22
CA LEU A 162 3.85 17.23 13.79
C LEU A 162 2.82 17.72 12.77
N GLU A 163 3.16 18.75 11.99
CA GLU A 163 2.31 19.25 10.90
C GLU A 163 2.07 18.18 9.84
N HIS A 164 3.12 17.44 9.44
CA HIS A 164 2.99 16.34 8.49
C HIS A 164 2.02 15.26 8.99
N ILE A 165 2.16 14.82 10.25
CA ILE A 165 1.29 13.81 10.85
C ILE A 165 -0.16 14.33 10.96
N GLY A 166 -0.34 15.56 11.43
CA GLY A 166 -1.66 16.19 11.53
C GLY A 166 -2.34 16.34 10.17
N GLY A 167 -1.59 16.76 9.16
CA GLY A 167 -2.05 16.82 7.77
C GLY A 167 -2.46 15.46 7.23
N LEU A 168 -1.62 14.43 7.43
CA LEU A 168 -1.96 13.07 7.02
C LEU A 168 -3.24 12.57 7.70
N TYR A 169 -3.38 12.76 9.02
CA TYR A 169 -4.59 12.36 9.73
C TYR A 169 -5.84 13.07 9.21
N ALA A 170 -5.77 14.38 8.99
CA ALA A 170 -6.89 15.17 8.48
C ALA A 170 -7.26 14.77 7.04
N ALA A 171 -6.28 14.51 6.17
CA ALA A 171 -6.55 14.10 4.79
C ALA A 171 -7.05 12.64 4.72
N TRP A 172 -6.51 11.76 5.56
CA TRP A 172 -6.82 10.33 5.51
C TRP A 172 -8.01 9.91 6.37
N GLN A 173 -8.38 10.70 7.37
CA GLN A 173 -9.43 10.39 8.35
C GLN A 173 -9.17 9.09 9.12
N ARG A 174 -7.90 8.73 9.30
CA ARG A 174 -7.43 7.58 10.08
C ARG A 174 -6.00 7.82 10.57
N VAL A 175 -5.59 7.10 11.61
CA VAL A 175 -4.22 7.16 12.13
C VAL A 175 -3.24 6.76 11.03
N PRO A 176 -2.29 7.64 10.64
CA PRO A 176 -1.39 7.33 9.54
C PRO A 176 -0.29 6.33 9.98
N PRO A 177 0.04 5.33 9.14
CA PRO A 177 1.22 4.52 9.35
C PRO A 177 2.49 5.36 9.16
N GLN A 178 3.62 4.89 9.70
CA GLN A 178 4.91 5.58 9.56
C GLN A 178 5.38 5.66 8.10
N SER A 179 5.02 4.67 7.29
CA SER A 179 5.36 4.62 5.87
C SER A 179 4.09 4.40 5.09
N VAL A 180 3.85 5.28 4.11
CA VAL A 180 2.67 5.25 3.26
C VAL A 180 3.08 4.76 1.88
N GLY A 181 2.55 3.61 1.49
CA GLY A 181 2.73 3.05 0.17
C GLY A 181 1.77 3.66 -0.85
N SER A 182 2.18 3.69 -2.12
CA SER A 182 1.36 4.18 -3.22
C SER A 182 0.02 3.44 -3.36
N ARG A 183 0.00 2.14 -3.05
CA ARG A 183 -1.21 1.29 -3.08
C ARG A 183 -2.27 1.70 -2.06
N GLU A 184 -1.85 2.25 -0.92
CA GLU A 184 -2.79 2.67 0.13
C GLU A 184 -3.53 3.97 -0.24
N VAL A 185 -2.98 4.73 -1.18
CA VAL A 185 -3.55 5.99 -1.68
C VAL A 185 -4.42 5.76 -2.93
N PHE A 186 -4.18 4.68 -3.69
CA PHE A 186 -4.88 4.38 -4.95
C PHE A 186 -6.41 4.30 -4.82
N GLY A 187 -6.93 3.80 -3.71
CA GLY A 187 -8.37 3.60 -3.51
C GLY A 187 -9.17 4.86 -3.16
N SER A 188 -8.51 6.01 -2.92
CA SER A 188 -9.20 7.23 -2.49
C SER A 188 -9.77 8.05 -3.65
N SER A 189 -10.69 8.97 -3.33
CA SER A 189 -11.16 9.98 -4.29
C SER A 189 -10.00 10.84 -4.80
N PHE A 190 -10.16 11.48 -5.96
CA PHE A 190 -9.14 12.37 -6.55
C PHE A 190 -8.70 13.48 -5.58
N GLU A 191 -9.65 14.16 -4.93
CA GLU A 191 -9.36 15.24 -3.99
C GLU A 191 -8.55 14.73 -2.78
N GLN A 192 -8.96 13.60 -2.20
CA GLN A 192 -8.24 12.99 -1.09
C GLN A 192 -6.84 12.54 -1.52
N ARG A 193 -6.71 11.94 -2.72
CA ARG A 193 -5.44 11.52 -3.31
C ARG A 193 -4.50 12.70 -3.50
N ARG A 194 -5.00 13.82 -4.04
CA ARG A 194 -4.22 15.05 -4.24
C ARG A 194 -3.65 15.57 -2.93
N GLU A 195 -4.48 15.69 -1.90
CA GLU A 195 -4.01 16.17 -0.59
C GLU A 195 -3.00 15.21 0.03
N LEU A 196 -3.24 13.90 -0.03
CA LEU A 196 -2.29 12.89 0.48
C LEU A 196 -0.93 12.98 -0.23
N VAL A 197 -0.90 13.00 -1.57
CA VAL A 197 0.36 13.13 -2.32
C VAL A 197 1.06 14.43 -1.97
N LYS A 198 0.32 15.54 -1.86
CA LYS A 198 0.87 16.86 -1.48
C LYS A 198 1.56 16.82 -0.12
N ILE A 199 0.95 16.19 0.89
CA ILE A 199 1.53 16.05 2.24
C ILE A 199 2.75 15.12 2.21
N LEU A 200 2.71 14.05 1.42
CA LEU A 200 3.78 13.06 1.34
C LEU A 200 5.04 13.55 0.62
N VAL A 201 4.92 14.53 -0.28
CA VAL A 201 6.07 15.10 -1.02
C VAL A 201 7.15 15.67 -0.10
N ASP A 202 6.77 16.19 1.07
CA ASP A 202 7.65 16.77 2.09
C ASP A 202 7.68 15.92 3.37
N ARG A 203 7.45 14.61 3.26
CA ARG A 203 7.43 13.70 4.41
C ARG A 203 8.79 13.68 5.14
N PRO A 204 8.80 13.60 6.48
CA PRO A 204 10.04 13.42 7.23
C PRO A 204 10.64 12.02 6.99
N ALA A 205 11.96 11.91 7.10
CA ALA A 205 12.62 10.61 7.09
C ALA A 205 12.26 9.79 8.33
N THR A 206 12.08 8.48 8.17
CA THR A 206 11.74 7.53 9.25
C THR A 206 12.72 7.63 10.43
N ASP A 207 14.03 7.65 10.14
CA ASP A 207 15.07 7.75 11.15
C ASP A 207 15.06 9.11 11.85
N ARG A 208 14.71 10.17 11.11
CA ARG A 208 14.59 11.52 11.68
C ARG A 208 13.45 11.62 12.69
N VAL A 209 12.31 10.98 12.42
CA VAL A 209 11.21 10.93 13.39
C VAL A 209 11.65 10.19 14.67
N ARG A 210 12.38 9.08 14.52
CA ARG A 210 12.92 8.33 15.66
C ARG A 210 13.91 9.15 16.49
N GLU A 211 14.79 9.92 15.85
CA GLU A 211 15.73 10.81 16.54
C GLU A 211 15.02 11.90 17.35
N VAL A 212 13.95 12.49 16.82
CA VAL A 212 13.26 13.64 17.44
C VAL A 212 12.26 13.22 18.51
N PHE A 213 11.58 12.09 18.34
CA PHE A 213 10.48 11.66 19.20
C PHE A 213 10.71 10.34 19.95
N GLY A 214 11.73 9.56 19.58
CA GLY A 214 11.96 8.20 20.11
C GLY A 214 11.28 7.13 19.26
N SER A 215 10.02 7.34 18.89
CA SER A 215 9.22 6.42 18.08
C SER A 215 8.13 7.13 17.26
N TRP A 216 7.58 6.45 16.25
CA TRP A 216 6.42 6.95 15.51
C TRP A 216 5.19 7.14 16.41
N PHE A 217 5.01 6.24 17.38
CA PHE A 217 3.91 6.32 18.35
C PHE A 217 3.98 7.60 19.18
N GLU A 218 5.16 7.92 19.73
CA GLU A 218 5.36 9.15 20.50
C GLU A 218 5.15 10.41 19.64
N ALA A 219 5.50 10.37 18.35
CA ALA A 219 5.21 11.44 17.41
C ALA A 219 3.70 11.60 17.15
N LEU A 220 2.95 10.50 17.01
CA LEU A 220 1.49 10.52 16.85
C LEU A 220 0.77 11.10 18.08
N VAL A 221 1.24 10.75 19.29
CA VAL A 221 0.75 11.33 20.55
C VAL A 221 1.07 12.83 20.61
N ALA A 222 2.30 13.21 20.30
CA ALA A 222 2.71 14.62 20.30
C ALA A 222 1.94 15.45 19.25
N ALA A 223 1.54 14.86 18.12
CA ALA A 223 0.76 15.50 17.09
C ALA A 223 -0.72 15.66 17.46
N SER A 224 -1.14 15.15 18.62
CA SER A 224 -2.55 15.11 19.05
C SER A 224 -3.48 14.42 18.05
N VAL A 225 -2.91 13.57 17.19
CA VAL A 225 -3.59 12.78 16.15
C VAL A 225 -4.16 11.51 16.75
N LEU A 226 -3.39 10.92 17.65
CA LEU A 226 -3.96 10.13 18.72
C LEU A 226 -4.45 11.16 19.72
N ASP A 227 -5.76 11.46 19.70
CA ASP A 227 -6.35 12.43 20.59
C ASP A 227 -5.74 12.29 21.99
N GLY A 228 -5.35 13.43 22.56
CA GLY A 228 -5.22 13.58 24.02
C GLY A 228 -6.53 13.36 24.78
N ALA A 229 -7.45 12.55 24.24
CA ALA A 229 -8.68 12.04 24.85
C ALA A 229 -8.45 10.72 25.62
N ALA A 230 -7.21 10.48 26.04
CA ALA A 230 -7.03 10.41 27.49
C ALA A 230 -7.47 11.76 28.08
N GLN A 231 -8.79 12.01 28.19
CA GLN A 231 -9.23 12.97 29.19
C GLN A 231 -8.67 12.44 30.49
N GLY A 232 -7.64 13.11 31.01
CA GLY A 232 -7.18 12.93 32.37
C GLY A 232 -8.26 13.38 33.33
N MET A 233 -9.41 12.72 33.33
CA MET A 233 -10.14 12.54 34.57
C MET A 233 -9.29 11.58 35.40
N ALA A 234 -9.31 11.73 36.72
CA ALA A 234 -8.47 11.00 37.67
C ALA A 234 -8.52 9.44 37.55
N ARG A 235 -9.32 8.88 36.62
CA ARG A 235 -9.46 7.46 36.27
C ARG A 235 -9.84 7.25 34.77
N GLY A 236 -8.86 7.24 33.86
CA GLY A 236 -8.92 6.53 32.55
C GLY A 236 -9.47 7.26 31.31
N THR A 237 -8.99 6.85 30.13
CA THR A 237 -9.34 7.28 28.76
C THR A 237 -10.70 6.70 28.32
N ARG A 238 -11.55 7.47 27.62
CA ARG A 238 -12.82 6.98 27.02
C ARG A 238 -13.02 7.55 25.61
N CYS A 239 -13.25 6.68 24.63
CA CYS A 239 -13.52 7.02 23.22
C CYS A 239 -14.83 6.36 22.76
N LEU A 240 -15.57 6.95 21.83
CA LEU A 240 -16.80 6.35 21.29
C LEU A 240 -16.52 5.76 19.90
N ALA A 241 -16.84 4.48 19.69
CA ALA A 241 -16.70 3.79 18.40
C ALA A 241 -17.94 3.97 17.51
N ASN A 242 -17.82 3.61 16.23
CA ASN A 242 -18.84 3.85 15.20
C ASN A 242 -20.18 3.14 15.48
N ASP A 243 -20.17 2.05 16.24
CA ASP A 243 -21.35 1.28 16.64
C ASP A 243 -21.95 1.73 17.99
N GLY A 244 -21.33 2.71 18.63
CA GLY A 244 -21.73 3.27 19.92
C GLY A 244 -21.02 2.67 21.13
N HIS A 245 -20.06 1.75 20.98
CA HIS A 245 -19.27 1.26 22.10
C HIS A 245 -18.35 2.33 22.69
N VAL A 246 -18.28 2.38 24.02
CA VAL A 246 -17.33 3.24 24.75
C VAL A 246 -16.05 2.46 24.99
N CYS A 247 -14.96 2.84 24.32
CA CYS A 247 -13.64 2.23 24.40
C CYS A 247 -12.70 2.91 25.39
N LEU A 248 -11.83 2.13 26.04
CA LEU A 248 -10.86 2.62 27.03
C LEU A 248 -9.51 3.00 26.41
N SER A 249 -9.34 2.75 25.12
CA SER A 249 -8.19 3.17 24.34
C SER A 249 -8.58 3.43 22.89
N ILE A 250 -7.74 4.17 22.17
CA ILE A 250 -7.92 4.41 20.74
C ILE A 250 -7.64 3.13 19.94
N GLY A 251 -6.70 2.29 20.38
CA GLY A 251 -6.46 0.98 19.76
C GLY A 251 -7.70 0.08 19.84
N GLU A 252 -8.39 0.07 20.98
CA GLU A 252 -9.70 -0.56 21.09
C GLU A 252 -10.71 0.05 20.12
N LYS A 253 -10.83 1.39 20.05
CA LYS A 253 -11.75 2.04 19.10
C LYS A 253 -11.45 1.64 17.65
N THR A 254 -10.18 1.58 17.26
CA THR A 254 -9.79 1.17 15.90
C THR A 254 -10.19 -0.28 15.62
N ILE A 255 -9.97 -1.19 16.56
CA ILE A 255 -10.37 -2.59 16.41
C ILE A 255 -11.89 -2.71 16.32
N ASP A 256 -12.62 -1.96 17.15
CA ASP A 256 -14.07 -1.87 17.15
C ASP A 256 -14.61 -1.37 15.79
N ASP A 257 -14.12 -0.23 15.31
CA ASP A 257 -14.51 0.35 14.02
C ASP A 257 -14.22 -0.60 12.85
N LEU A 258 -13.10 -1.34 12.89
CA LEU A 258 -12.76 -2.35 11.89
C LEU A 258 -13.74 -3.52 11.92
N MET A 259 -14.10 -4.01 13.10
CA MET A 259 -15.11 -5.07 13.25
C MET A 259 -16.47 -4.60 12.77
N TYR A 260 -16.89 -3.38 13.12
CA TYR A 260 -18.14 -2.79 12.67
C TYR A 260 -18.18 -2.63 11.14
N ALA A 261 -17.13 -2.08 10.54
CA ALA A 261 -17.03 -1.92 9.08
C ALA A 261 -17.05 -3.26 8.32
N ALA A 262 -16.47 -4.31 8.92
CA ALA A 262 -16.47 -5.66 8.37
C ALA A 262 -17.76 -6.45 8.65
N GLY A 263 -18.72 -5.88 9.38
CA GLY A 263 -19.96 -6.57 9.78
C GLY A 263 -19.75 -7.68 10.80
N ILE A 264 -18.65 -7.66 11.54
CA ILE A 264 -18.32 -8.63 12.58
C ILE A 264 -19.05 -8.26 13.87
N ALA A 265 -20.03 -9.08 14.25
CA ALA A 265 -20.72 -8.92 15.53
C ALA A 265 -19.74 -9.19 16.69
N HIS A 266 -19.63 -8.22 17.59
CA HIS A 266 -18.70 -8.27 18.70
C HIS A 266 -19.33 -7.70 19.97
N THR A 267 -18.81 -8.09 21.13
CA THR A 267 -19.25 -7.60 22.45
C THR A 267 -18.09 -6.99 23.19
N LYS A 268 -18.30 -5.83 23.81
CA LYS A 268 -17.26 -5.15 24.59
C LYS A 268 -17.12 -5.70 26.00
N GLU A 269 -15.88 -5.72 26.49
CA GLU A 269 -15.51 -6.07 27.86
C GLU A 269 -16.08 -7.41 28.38
N PRO A 270 -15.99 -8.52 27.63
CA PRO A 270 -16.42 -9.84 28.11
C PRO A 270 -15.58 -10.28 29.32
N PRO A 271 -16.17 -11.01 30.29
CA PRO A 271 -15.39 -11.61 31.36
C PRO A 271 -14.53 -12.76 30.82
N TYR A 272 -13.34 -12.94 31.40
CA TYR A 272 -12.63 -14.22 31.27
C TYR A 272 -13.39 -15.34 32.02
N PRO A 273 -13.17 -16.63 31.68
CA PRO A 273 -13.85 -17.75 32.32
C PRO A 273 -13.70 -17.81 33.85
N GLU A 274 -12.60 -17.28 34.37
CA GLU A 274 -12.31 -17.26 35.80
C GLU A 274 -11.62 -15.94 36.21
N GLY A 275 -11.86 -15.51 37.45
CA GLY A 275 -11.29 -14.28 37.99
C GLY A 275 -12.10 -13.02 37.71
N ARG A 276 -11.46 -11.84 37.87
CA ARG A 276 -12.07 -10.52 37.69
C ARG A 276 -11.58 -9.79 36.43
N MET A 277 -10.84 -10.48 35.57
CA MET A 277 -10.29 -9.90 34.35
C MET A 277 -11.35 -9.88 33.25
N ARG A 278 -11.23 -8.87 32.38
CA ARG A 278 -12.08 -8.70 31.21
C ARG A 278 -11.18 -8.55 29.99
N ALA A 279 -11.58 -9.15 28.87
CA ALA A 279 -10.94 -8.86 27.59
C ALA A 279 -11.49 -7.58 27.00
N ASP A 280 -10.89 -7.05 25.94
CA ASP A 280 -11.40 -5.84 25.31
C ASP A 280 -12.65 -6.13 24.50
N PHE A 281 -12.65 -7.24 23.75
CA PHE A 281 -13.79 -7.68 22.95
C PHE A 281 -13.97 -9.19 22.95
N LYS A 282 -15.17 -9.63 22.58
CA LYS A 282 -15.51 -11.02 22.25
C LYS A 282 -16.09 -11.08 20.84
N ILE A 283 -15.61 -12.04 20.06
CA ILE A 283 -16.16 -12.40 18.75
C ILE A 283 -16.41 -13.90 18.72
N GLY A 284 -17.65 -14.32 18.48
CA GLY A 284 -18.02 -15.74 18.59
C GLY A 284 -17.64 -16.32 19.97
N SER A 285 -16.79 -17.34 19.99
CA SER A 285 -16.20 -17.93 21.21
C SER A 285 -14.81 -17.39 21.56
N ALA A 286 -14.21 -16.55 20.72
CA ALA A 286 -12.86 -16.01 20.93
C ALA A 286 -12.90 -14.68 21.72
N LEU A 287 -11.86 -14.46 22.52
CA LEU A 287 -11.57 -13.18 23.17
C LEU A 287 -10.54 -12.42 22.35
N VAL A 288 -10.67 -11.10 22.27
CA VAL A 288 -9.74 -10.20 21.59
C VAL A 288 -9.16 -9.23 22.62
N GLU A 289 -7.84 -9.08 22.59
CA GLU A 289 -7.09 -8.19 23.48
C GLU A 289 -6.17 -7.28 22.66
N TYR A 290 -6.17 -6.00 23.01
CA TYR A 290 -5.24 -5.03 22.50
C TYR A 290 -4.10 -4.79 23.50
N PHE A 291 -2.92 -5.33 23.19
CA PHE A 291 -1.72 -5.17 24.01
C PHE A 291 -0.90 -3.96 23.58
N GLY A 292 -1.48 -2.77 23.78
CA GLY A 292 -0.87 -1.50 23.39
C GLY A 292 0.38 -1.08 24.18
N LEU A 293 0.66 -1.72 25.33
CA LEU A 293 1.81 -1.43 26.22
C LEU A 293 2.79 -2.60 26.36
N ALA A 294 2.78 -3.56 25.43
CA ALA A 294 3.69 -4.69 25.47
C ALA A 294 5.16 -4.25 25.46
N GLY A 295 5.98 -4.81 26.36
CA GLY A 295 7.38 -4.43 26.57
C GLY A 295 7.68 -3.74 27.91
N ASP A 296 6.65 -3.44 28.71
CA ASP A 296 6.80 -3.08 30.13
C ASP A 296 6.74 -4.34 31.01
N PRO A 297 7.71 -4.60 31.90
CA PRO A 297 7.80 -5.85 32.66
C PRO A 297 6.57 -6.18 33.54
N ASP A 298 5.92 -5.17 34.13
CA ASP A 298 4.75 -5.37 34.99
C ASP A 298 3.47 -5.57 34.15
N TYR A 299 3.45 -5.03 32.94
CA TYR A 299 2.38 -5.25 31.97
C TYR A 299 2.48 -6.63 31.32
N ASP A 300 3.69 -7.06 30.94
CA ASP A 300 3.94 -8.36 30.33
C ASP A 300 3.54 -9.52 31.27
N ALA A 301 3.74 -9.37 32.58
CA ALA A 301 3.26 -10.35 33.56
C ALA A 301 1.72 -10.54 33.53
N LYS A 302 0.96 -9.48 33.22
CA LYS A 302 -0.51 -9.57 33.07
C LYS A 302 -0.91 -10.20 31.75
N ILE A 303 -0.14 -9.96 30.68
CA ILE A 303 -0.33 -10.63 29.39
C ILE A 303 -0.17 -12.14 29.57
N GLU A 304 0.91 -12.58 30.22
CA GLU A 304 1.16 -14.00 30.49
C GLU A 304 0.04 -14.65 31.32
N LEU A 305 -0.47 -13.93 32.32
CA LEU A 305 -1.61 -14.41 33.11
C LEU A 305 -2.87 -14.60 32.25
N LYS A 306 -3.17 -13.64 31.36
CA LYS A 306 -4.32 -13.72 30.44
C LYS A 306 -4.16 -14.86 29.43
N ARG A 307 -2.95 -15.07 28.89
CA ARG A 307 -2.60 -16.20 28.02
C ARG A 307 -2.82 -17.54 28.70
N ALA A 308 -2.26 -17.69 29.91
CA ALA A 308 -2.40 -18.91 30.70
C ALA A 308 -3.87 -19.23 31.01
N LEU A 309 -4.65 -18.20 31.34
CA LEU A 309 -6.07 -18.36 31.66
C LEU A 309 -6.90 -18.75 30.44
N ALA A 310 -6.66 -18.11 29.29
CA ALA A 310 -7.32 -18.48 28.04
C ALA A 310 -6.99 -19.94 27.67
N ALA A 311 -5.71 -20.33 27.76
CA ALA A 311 -5.25 -21.67 27.45
C ALA A 311 -5.84 -22.74 28.39
N GLN A 312 -5.88 -22.49 29.70
CA GLN A 312 -6.43 -23.42 30.70
C GLN A 312 -7.91 -23.75 30.43
N HIS A 313 -8.67 -22.76 29.95
CA HIS A 313 -10.11 -22.88 29.71
C HIS A 313 -10.47 -23.15 28.25
N GLY A 314 -9.49 -23.40 27.38
CA GLY A 314 -9.70 -23.70 25.96
C GLY A 314 -10.32 -22.53 25.18
N VAL A 315 -10.13 -21.30 25.63
CA VAL A 315 -10.64 -20.10 24.97
C VAL A 315 -9.59 -19.58 23.99
N ALA A 316 -10.00 -19.37 22.73
CA ALA A 316 -9.14 -18.75 21.74
C ALA A 316 -8.91 -17.26 22.10
N LEU A 317 -7.64 -16.87 22.24
CA LEU A 317 -7.23 -15.49 22.50
C LEU A 317 -6.60 -14.90 21.25
N ILE A 318 -7.17 -13.80 20.75
CA ILE A 318 -6.66 -13.04 19.62
C ILE A 318 -5.93 -11.83 20.15
N GLU A 319 -4.62 -11.90 20.04
CA GLU A 319 -3.73 -10.84 20.48
C GLU A 319 -3.52 -9.84 19.34
N VAL A 320 -3.83 -8.58 19.62
CA VAL A 320 -3.66 -7.45 18.71
C VAL A 320 -2.61 -6.51 19.30
N TYR A 321 -1.55 -6.30 18.55
CA TYR A 321 -0.46 -5.39 18.88
C TYR A 321 -0.52 -4.13 18.01
N PRO A 322 0.16 -3.04 18.40
CA PRO A 322 0.25 -1.83 17.57
C PRO A 322 0.68 -2.12 16.12
N ALA A 323 1.60 -3.06 15.91
CA ALA A 323 2.04 -3.48 14.57
C ALA A 323 0.92 -4.13 13.74
N ASN A 324 -0.06 -4.80 14.36
CA ASN A 324 -1.19 -5.39 13.65
C ASN A 324 -2.20 -4.34 13.17
N LEU A 325 -2.21 -3.14 13.77
CA LEU A 325 -3.03 -2.04 13.29
C LEU A 325 -2.44 -1.38 12.03
N ALA A 326 -1.18 -1.68 11.69
CA ALA A 326 -0.56 -1.21 10.46
C ALA A 326 -1.02 -1.99 9.21
N ASP A 327 -1.41 -3.26 9.36
CA ASP A 327 -2.04 -4.05 8.29
C ASP A 327 -3.48 -4.44 8.68
N THR A 328 -4.39 -3.53 8.39
CA THR A 328 -5.81 -3.70 8.73
C THR A 328 -6.48 -4.84 7.96
N THR A 329 -5.95 -5.22 6.79
CA THR A 329 -6.56 -6.28 5.96
C THR A 329 -6.31 -7.65 6.56
N GLU A 330 -5.06 -7.92 6.95
CA GLU A 330 -4.71 -9.16 7.64
C GLU A 330 -5.43 -9.27 8.99
N LEU A 331 -5.49 -8.17 9.74
CA LEU A 331 -6.19 -8.13 11.03
C LEU A 331 -7.68 -8.47 10.88
N VAL A 332 -8.38 -7.84 9.93
CA VAL A 332 -9.81 -8.13 9.67
C VAL A 332 -10.00 -9.58 9.23
N ALA A 333 -9.10 -10.15 8.42
CA ALA A 333 -9.17 -11.55 8.01
C ALA A 333 -9.03 -12.50 9.21
N ARG A 334 -8.08 -12.23 10.12
CA ARG A 334 -7.90 -12.99 11.38
C ARG A 334 -9.14 -12.92 12.26
N LEU A 335 -9.70 -11.72 12.46
CA LEU A 335 -10.92 -11.52 13.26
C LEU A 335 -12.12 -12.25 12.64
N SER A 336 -12.29 -12.16 11.32
CA SER A 336 -13.38 -12.84 10.59
C SER A 336 -13.28 -14.37 10.70
N ALA A 337 -12.07 -14.92 10.56
CA ALA A 337 -11.85 -16.37 10.65
C ALA A 337 -12.25 -16.93 12.02
N ALA A 338 -12.03 -16.16 13.10
CA ALA A 338 -12.36 -16.56 14.45
C ALA A 338 -13.87 -16.62 14.73
N VAL A 339 -14.70 -15.95 13.94
CA VAL A 339 -16.17 -16.07 14.03
C VAL A 339 -16.63 -17.44 13.52
N GLY A 340 -15.90 -18.03 12.56
CA GLY A 340 -16.27 -19.29 11.90
C GLY A 340 -15.80 -20.57 12.63
N SER A 341 -14.86 -20.47 13.57
CA SER A 341 -14.33 -21.59 14.33
C SER A 341 -15.12 -21.82 15.63
N SER A 342 -16.25 -22.51 15.52
CA SER A 342 -16.95 -23.06 16.70
C SER A 342 -16.11 -24.19 17.32
N PRO A 343 -16.01 -24.31 18.66
CA PRO A 343 -15.42 -25.50 19.26
C PRO A 343 -16.32 -26.69 18.92
N ALA A 344 -15.74 -27.72 18.30
CA ALA A 344 -16.43 -29.01 18.18
C ALA A 344 -16.80 -29.49 19.59
N ALA A 345 -18.09 -29.70 19.83
CA ALA A 345 -18.65 -30.20 21.08
C ALA A 345 -18.29 -31.67 21.32
#